data_AF-A0A4P2VI94-F1
#
_entry.id   AF-A0A4P2VI94-F1
#
_cell.length_a   1.000
_cell.length_b   1.000
_cell.length_c   1.000
_cell.angle_alpha   90.00
_cell.angle_beta   90.00
_cell.angle_gamma   90.00
#
_symmetry.space_group_name_H-M   'P 1'
#
loop_
_entity.id
_entity.type
_entity.pdbx_description
1 polymer ?
#
loop_
_entity_poly.entity_id
_entity_poly.type
_entity_poly.pdbx_seq_one_letter_code
_entity_poly.pdbx_strand_id
1 'polypeptide(L)' 'MAYKKRSHLKKELVHRCNFITRKEAKSSIIEYNEVFYNRIRALSTLDYFAPLEYEESYEI' A
#
# COMPACT_ATOMS: atom_id res chain seq x y z
N MET A 1 -0.77 12.42 6.29
CA MET A 1 -0.23 11.89 7.57
C MET A 1 -0.10 10.37 7.42
N ALA A 2 1.11 9.85 7.16
CA ALA A 2 1.31 8.50 6.60
C ALA A 2 0.66 7.37 7.43
N TYR A 3 -0.46 6.81 6.94
CA TYR A 3 -1.12 5.62 7.47
C TYR A 3 -0.13 4.44 7.55
N LYS A 4 0.49 4.29 8.73
CA LYS A 4 1.68 3.47 8.93
C LYS A 4 1.29 2.06 9.35
N LYS A 5 1.09 1.17 8.37
CA LYS A 5 1.25 -0.28 8.58
C LYS A 5 2.09 -0.95 7.48
N ARG A 6 3.25 -0.33 7.16
CA ARG A 6 4.23 -0.82 6.17
C ARG A 6 4.84 -2.21 6.47
N SER A 7 4.75 -2.68 7.71
CA SER A 7 5.29 -4.00 8.12
C SER A 7 4.48 -5.17 7.56
N HIS A 8 3.15 -5.07 7.54
CA HIS A 8 2.28 -6.17 7.09
C HIS A 8 2.28 -6.32 5.57
N LEU A 9 2.41 -5.20 4.85
CA LEU A 9 2.41 -5.16 3.39
C LEU A 9 3.66 -5.81 2.79
N LYS A 10 4.81 -5.60 3.42
CA LYS A 10 6.05 -6.26 3.03
C LYS A 10 5.95 -7.78 3.21
N LYS A 11 5.29 -8.26 4.26
CA LYS A 11 5.04 -9.70 4.46
C LYS A 11 4.14 -10.28 3.37
N GLU A 12 3.01 -9.63 3.07
CA GLU A 12 2.11 -10.07 2.00
C GLU A 12 2.83 -10.24 0.65
N LEU A 13 3.66 -9.27 0.25
CA LEU A 13 4.43 -9.35 -0.99
C LEU A 13 5.45 -10.47 -1.00
N VAL A 14 6.18 -10.67 0.11
CA VAL A 14 7.16 -11.76 0.22
C VAL A 14 6.48 -13.14 0.16
N HIS A 15 5.25 -13.26 0.66
CA HIS A 15 4.51 -14.52 0.62
C HIS A 15 3.77 -14.77 -0.70
N ARG A 16 3.47 -13.73 -1.48
CA ARG A 16 2.69 -13.84 -2.74
C ARG A 16 3.52 -13.73 -4.01
N CYS A 17 4.75 -13.24 -3.92
CA CYS A 17 5.61 -13.02 -5.08
C CYS A 17 7.00 -13.64 -4.87
N ASN A 18 7.47 -14.38 -5.87
CA ASN A 18 8.85 -14.83 -5.94
C ASN A 18 9.65 -13.82 -6.77
N PHE A 19 10.56 -13.10 -6.13
CA PHE A 19 11.42 -12.15 -6.82
C PHE A 19 12.75 -12.80 -7.20
N ILE A 20 13.13 -12.67 -8.46
CA ILE A 20 14.41 -13.21 -8.96
C ILE A 20 15.54 -12.28 -8.57
N THR A 21 15.27 -10.97 -8.51
CA THR A 21 16.28 -9.96 -8.17
C THR A 21 15.84 -9.01 -7.07
N ARG A 22 16.81 -8.46 -6.33
CA ARG A 22 16.55 -7.43 -5.32
C ARG A 22 15.98 -6.14 -5.93
N LYS A 23 16.30 -5.84 -7.19
CA LYS A 23 15.78 -4.66 -7.90
C LYS A 23 14.28 -4.81 -8.18
N GLU A 24 13.88 -5.98 -8.66
CA GLU A 24 12.48 -6.35 -8.88
C GLU A 24 11.67 -6.27 -7.57
N ALA A 25 12.16 -6.91 -6.51
CA ALA A 25 11.53 -6.84 -5.19
C ALA A 25 11.33 -5.40 -4.69
N LYS A 26 12.34 -4.53 -4.89
CA LYS A 26 12.23 -3.11 -4.53
C LYS A 26 11.16 -2.40 -5.34
N SER A 27 11.10 -2.64 -6.65
CA SER A 27 10.12 -2.02 -7.54
C SER A 27 8.70 -2.43 -7.15
N SER A 28 8.46 -3.73 -6.95
CA SER A 28 7.16 -4.25 -6.56
C SER A 28 6.72 -3.76 -5.18
N ILE A 29 7.64 -3.57 -4.23
CA ILE A 29 7.32 -2.97 -2.93
C ILE A 29 6.85 -1.52 -3.09
N ILE A 30 7.48 -0.73 -3.95
CA ILE A 30 7.10 0.67 -4.18
C ILE A 30 5.73 0.72 -4.84
N GLU A 31 5.55 0.00 -5.95
CA GLU A 31 4.28 -0.06 -6.69
C GLU A 31 3.12 -0.51 -5.81
N TYR A 32 3.31 -1.56 -5.02
CA TYR A 32 2.27 -2.05 -4.12
C TYR A 32 1.92 -1.06 -3.01
N ASN A 33 2.89 -0.31 -2.46
CA ASN A 33 2.57 0.70 -1.45
C ASN A 33 1.91 1.94 -2.06
N GLU A 34 2.48 2.48 -3.12
CA GLU A 34 2.10 3.79 -3.65
C GLU A 34 0.89 3.74 -4.57
N VAL A 35 0.78 2.70 -5.39
CA VAL A 35 -0.32 2.55 -6.34
C VAL A 35 -1.42 1.74 -5.72
N PHE A 36 -1.13 0.51 -5.29
CA PHE A 36 -2.19 -0.38 -4.82
C PHE A 36 -2.70 0.00 -3.43
N TYR A 37 -1.82 0.11 -2.43
CA TYR A 37 -2.25 0.30 -1.05
C TYR A 37 -2.77 1.70 -0.78
N ASN A 38 -2.08 2.74 -1.25
CA ASN A 38 -2.50 4.11 -0.97
C ASN A 38 -3.69 4.56 -1.82
N ARG A 39 -3.82 4.09 -3.08
CA ARG A 39 -4.84 4.60 -4.02
C ARG A 39 -6.00 3.66 -4.28
N ILE A 40 -5.81 2.35 -4.16
CA ILE A 40 -6.82 1.36 -4.59
C ILE A 40 -7.40 0.59 -3.39
N ARG A 41 -6.59 0.30 -2.36
CA ARG A 41 -7.01 -0.57 -1.26
C ARG A 41 -7.95 0.18 -0.31
N ALA A 42 -9.24 -0.12 -0.45
CA ALA A 42 -10.25 0.19 0.55
C ALA A 42 -9.89 -0.44 1.91
N LEU A 43 -9.89 0.37 2.96
CA LEU A 43 -9.63 -0.09 4.32
C LEU A 43 -10.91 0.01 5.14
N SER A 44 -11.31 -1.08 5.79
CA SER A 44 -12.48 -1.09 6.69
C SER A 44 -12.30 -0.15 7.89
N THR A 45 -11.05 0.21 8.23
CA THR A 45 -10.73 1.21 9.24
C THR A 45 -10.90 2.65 8.77
N LEU A 46 -11.10 2.84 7.45
CA LEU A 46 -11.32 4.12 6.79
C LEU A 46 -12.70 4.12 6.11
N ASP A 47 -13.70 3.44 6.68
CA ASP A 47 -15.04 3.34 6.09
C ASP A 47 -15.05 2.89 4.62
N TYR A 48 -14.12 1.99 4.26
CA TYR A 48 -13.93 1.46 2.91
C TYR A 48 -13.41 2.48 1.88
N PHE A 49 -12.84 3.59 2.33
CA PHE A 49 -12.06 4.48 1.48
C PHE A 49 -10.62 4.01 1.33
N ALA A 50 -10.01 4.32 0.18
CA ALA A 50 -8.57 4.25 0.04
C ALA A 50 -7.89 5.36 0.88
N PRO A 51 -6.66 5.15 1.38
CA PRO A 51 -5.94 6.17 2.14
C PRO A 51 -5.86 7.54 1.46
N LEU A 52 -5.63 7.57 0.14
CA LEU A 52 -5.56 8.82 -0.62
C LEU A 52 -6.93 9.51 -0.70
N GLU A 53 -7.99 8.76 -1.01
CA GLU A 53 -9.36 9.29 -1.07
C GLU A 53 -9.80 9.83 0.29
N TYR A 54 -9.41 9.15 1.37
CA TYR A 54 -9.63 9.63 2.72
C TYR A 54 -8.87 10.94 2.95
N GLU A 55 -7.57 11.04 2.66
CA GLU A 55 -6.84 12.30 2.80
C GLU A 55 -7.46 13.46 1.98
N GLU A 56 -7.85 13.22 0.72
CA GLU A 56 -8.53 14.22 -0.12
C GLU A 56 -9.89 14.68 0.44
N SER A 57 -10.61 13.80 1.14
CA SER A 57 -11.90 14.15 1.77
C SER A 57 -11.77 15.06 3.01
N TYR A 58 -10.59 15.12 3.64
CA TYR A 58 -10.34 15.93 4.85
C TYR A 58 -9.51 17.20 4.59
N GLU A 59 -8.92 17.39 3.41
CA GLU A 59 -8.14 18.60 3.05
C GLU A 59 -9.01 19.77 2.52
N ILE A 60 -10.19 20.02 3.10
CA ILE A 60 -11.01 21.21 2.80
C ILE A 60 -10.47 22.45 3.52
#